data_AF-A0A5B8VGH4-F1
#
_entry.id   AF-A0A5B8VGH4-F1
#
_cell.length_a   1.000
_cell.length_b   1.000
_cell.length_c   1.000
_cell.angle_alpha   90.00
_cell.angle_beta   90.00
_cell.angle_gamma   90.00
#
_symmetry.space_group_name_H-M   'P 1'
#
loop_
_entity.id
_entity.type
_entity.pdbx_description
1 polymer ?
#
loop_
_entity_poly.entity_id
_entity_poly.type
_entity_poly.pdbx_seq_one_letter_code
_entity_poly.pdbx_strand_id
1 'polypeptide(L)'
;MRKFNTGSVISVVAVPLLLLTGLALARAQKIPFSRQSFHSKVDQAQLSVCAADGIKDDQFTPYKDNKALNQVATKAINQQVDKVQQAIEKADLDNNSKIRFLRGLQELLQNYKTAYLARDITGALLANTIKGYQDGMALQIKQRDISPILKANKPEVGTLLAFNFALKDNVGKDHFQYILLGKEIHAHPRKALYILSQNNDFPATDSMVSVIARKDAGSLYDYAGSTTPLGEIIRKSQDPLVNLIARMATAHDASGKLSGPQLMPFLDDILAGKIDLDQIRGVLDNQVKYYKLLVQTEIHYAAMLQHKDTPLALQQMQDRLHAVGINTFINKVNGLHERSNSVRYACLRPLSAIDLYYLIVNSELEIYTSSYINGKDYGIYNLLWQKLVKALPATAC
;
A
#
# COMPACT_ATOMS: atom_id res chain seq x y z
N MET A 1 101.68 19.26 -30.32
CA MET A 1 101.53 18.13 -29.38
C MET A 1 100.16 18.28 -28.69
N ARG A 2 99.15 17.44 -29.01
CA ARG A 2 98.64 16.27 -28.22
C ARG A 2 98.10 16.68 -26.82
N LYS A 3 96.89 16.38 -26.29
CA LYS A 3 95.76 15.38 -26.43
C LYS A 3 94.49 16.04 -25.80
N PHE A 4 93.20 15.80 -26.09
CA PHE A 4 92.26 14.62 -26.05
C PHE A 4 91.98 13.95 -24.67
N ASN A 5 90.72 14.10 -24.14
CA ASN A 5 89.70 13.05 -23.77
C ASN A 5 88.53 13.66 -22.93
N THR A 6 87.25 13.66 -23.38
CA THR A 6 86.07 12.77 -23.09
C THR A 6 85.54 12.78 -21.63
N GLY A 7 84.23 12.85 -21.30
CA GLY A 7 82.98 12.88 -22.08
C GLY A 7 81.67 12.86 -21.21
N SER A 8 80.54 13.06 -21.91
CA SER A 8 79.13 12.53 -21.78
C SER A 8 78.27 12.76 -20.52
N VAL A 9 77.11 13.46 -20.55
CA VAL A 9 75.76 13.28 -21.18
C VAL A 9 74.76 12.58 -20.23
N ILE A 10 73.71 13.32 -19.82
CA ILE A 10 72.52 12.81 -19.10
C ILE A 10 71.29 12.97 -20.00
N SER A 11 70.54 11.88 -20.09
CA SER A 11 69.36 11.63 -20.91
C SER A 11 68.10 12.38 -20.48
N VAL A 12 67.35 12.92 -21.45
CA VAL A 12 65.90 13.13 -21.33
C VAL A 12 65.25 12.43 -22.53
N VAL A 13 64.59 11.31 -22.27
CA VAL A 13 63.83 10.55 -23.26
C VAL A 13 62.42 11.14 -23.34
N ALA A 14 62.10 11.74 -24.49
CA ALA A 14 60.74 12.11 -24.86
C ALA A 14 59.97 10.85 -25.27
N VAL A 15 58.84 10.57 -24.60
CA VAL A 15 57.92 9.51 -24.97
C VAL A 15 56.89 10.08 -25.96
N PRO A 16 56.64 9.44 -27.11
CA PRO A 16 55.74 9.97 -28.13
C PRO A 16 54.27 9.79 -27.74
N LEU A 17 53.49 10.84 -27.99
CA LEU A 17 52.04 10.88 -27.93
C LEU A 17 51.45 9.94 -29.00
N LEU A 18 51.05 8.74 -28.60
CA LEU A 18 50.40 7.76 -29.48
C LEU A 18 48.94 8.17 -29.73
N LEU A 19 48.64 8.46 -31.00
CA LEU A 19 47.27 8.58 -31.52
C LEU A 19 46.46 7.32 -31.20
N LEU A 20 45.45 7.43 -30.35
CA LEU A 20 44.30 6.52 -30.31
C LEU A 20 43.18 7.14 -31.15
N THR A 21 43.31 7.01 -32.46
CA THR A 21 42.20 7.19 -33.41
C THR A 21 41.82 5.81 -33.95
N GLY A 22 40.62 5.36 -33.63
CA GLY A 22 40.07 4.16 -34.26
C GLY A 22 39.13 3.39 -33.35
N LEU A 23 37.87 3.83 -33.26
CA LEU A 23 36.66 2.99 -33.20
C LEU A 23 35.42 3.89 -33.09
N ALA A 24 34.91 4.36 -34.23
CA ALA A 24 33.49 4.71 -34.43
C ALA A 24 33.25 5.13 -35.90
N LEU A 25 33.38 4.18 -36.83
CA LEU A 25 32.82 4.33 -38.17
C LEU A 25 31.60 3.41 -38.29
N ALA A 26 30.55 3.77 -37.56
CA ALA A 26 29.19 3.35 -37.85
C ALA A 26 28.45 4.59 -38.39
N ARG A 27 27.97 4.53 -39.63
CA ARG A 27 27.22 5.56 -40.38
C ARG A 27 26.70 6.70 -39.49
N ALA A 28 27.47 7.78 -39.39
CA ALA A 28 27.00 9.01 -38.79
C ALA A 28 25.90 9.56 -39.70
N GLN A 29 24.64 9.29 -39.36
CA GLN A 29 23.53 10.06 -39.90
C GLN A 29 23.90 11.52 -39.67
N LYS A 30 24.00 12.32 -40.72
CA LYS A 30 24.50 13.69 -40.63
C LYS A 30 23.45 14.51 -39.87
N ILE A 31 23.60 14.58 -38.54
CA ILE A 31 22.68 15.32 -37.66
C ILE A 31 22.81 16.81 -38.02
N PRO A 32 21.71 17.48 -38.40
CA PRO A 32 21.75 18.91 -38.70
C PRO A 32 22.29 19.73 -37.53
N PHE A 33 23.04 20.78 -37.84
CA PHE A 33 23.72 21.62 -36.85
C PHE A 33 22.78 22.13 -35.75
N SER A 34 21.55 22.49 -36.10
CA SER A 34 20.52 22.96 -35.16
C SER A 34 20.14 21.95 -34.07
N ARG A 35 20.45 20.66 -34.25
CA ARG A 35 20.10 19.58 -33.32
C ARG A 35 21.27 18.95 -32.58
N GLN A 36 22.51 19.20 -33.03
CA GLN A 36 23.72 18.60 -32.43
C GLN A 36 23.81 18.89 -30.92
N SER A 37 23.51 20.11 -30.49
CA SER A 37 23.55 20.47 -29.07
C SER A 37 22.51 19.73 -28.21
N PHE A 38 21.38 19.30 -28.79
CA PHE A 38 20.36 18.52 -28.08
C PHE A 38 20.76 17.05 -27.97
N HIS A 39 21.38 16.47 -28.99
CA HIS A 39 22.00 15.14 -28.90
C HIS A 39 23.08 15.11 -27.81
N SER A 40 24.00 16.08 -27.80
CA SER A 40 25.04 16.16 -26.77
C SER A 40 24.46 16.26 -25.35
N LYS A 41 23.29 16.90 -25.16
CA LYS A 41 22.61 16.94 -23.86
C LYS A 41 22.01 15.59 -23.46
N VAL A 42 21.50 14.82 -24.42
CA VAL A 42 21.05 13.45 -24.17
C VAL A 42 22.24 12.57 -23.78
N ASP A 43 23.36 12.67 -24.49
CA ASP A 43 24.58 11.91 -24.19
C ASP A 43 25.12 12.25 -22.79
N GLN A 44 25.12 13.53 -22.41
CA GLN A 44 25.45 13.97 -21.05
C GLN A 44 24.49 13.39 -20.01
N ALA A 45 23.18 13.34 -20.31
CA ALA A 45 22.21 12.72 -19.42
C ALA A 45 22.42 11.20 -19.29
N GLN A 46 22.79 10.51 -20.38
CA GLN A 46 23.17 9.08 -20.36
C GLN A 46 24.32 8.83 -19.40
N LEU A 47 25.44 9.54 -19.57
CA LEU A 47 26.61 9.43 -18.70
C LEU A 47 26.26 9.75 -17.23
N SER A 48 25.34 10.69 -17.02
CA SER A 48 24.90 11.04 -15.67
C SER A 48 24.09 9.94 -14.97
N VAL A 49 23.40 9.08 -15.74
CA VAL A 49 22.67 7.89 -15.26
C VAL A 49 23.68 6.77 -15.00
N CYS A 50 24.65 6.55 -15.89
CA CYS A 50 25.75 5.59 -15.64
C CYS A 50 26.43 5.85 -14.31
N ALA A 51 26.80 7.11 -14.06
CA ALA A 51 27.42 7.55 -12.81
C ALA A 51 26.53 7.45 -11.55
N ALA A 52 25.25 7.09 -11.67
CA ALA A 52 24.33 7.05 -10.54
C ALA A 52 24.52 5.83 -9.62
N ASP A 53 25.21 4.78 -10.08
CA ASP A 53 25.60 3.64 -9.22
C ASP A 53 26.82 3.93 -8.33
N GLY A 54 27.40 5.13 -8.45
CA GLY A 54 28.56 5.60 -7.69
C GLY A 54 29.89 5.45 -8.42
N ILE A 55 29.92 4.84 -9.62
CA ILE A 55 31.12 4.64 -10.43
C ILE A 55 31.03 5.53 -11.68
N LYS A 56 32.06 6.33 -11.95
CA LYS A 56 32.11 7.19 -13.14
C LYS A 56 32.68 6.41 -14.33
N ASP A 57 31.87 5.57 -14.94
CA ASP A 57 32.18 4.88 -16.18
C ASP A 57 31.01 4.96 -17.18
N ASP A 58 31.09 4.18 -18.26
CA ASP A 58 30.05 4.08 -19.29
C ASP A 58 29.01 3.00 -18.97
N GLN A 59 28.99 2.44 -17.75
CA GLN A 59 28.08 1.37 -17.36
C GLN A 59 27.12 1.85 -16.28
N PHE A 60 25.96 1.19 -16.20
CA PHE A 60 25.04 1.38 -15.10
C PHE A 60 24.82 0.04 -14.44
N THR A 61 25.53 -0.20 -13.34
CA THR A 61 25.63 -1.49 -12.65
C THR A 61 25.10 -1.43 -11.21
N PRO A 62 23.81 -1.10 -11.02
CA PRO A 62 23.24 -0.81 -9.70
C PRO A 62 23.14 -2.02 -8.77
N TYR A 63 23.34 -3.25 -9.26
CA TYR A 63 23.20 -4.48 -8.48
C TYR A 63 24.55 -5.16 -8.24
N LYS A 64 24.98 -5.29 -6.98
CA LYS A 64 26.25 -5.96 -6.64
C LYS A 64 26.27 -7.44 -7.08
N ASP A 65 25.16 -8.14 -6.89
CA ASP A 65 25.09 -9.60 -7.05
C ASP A 65 24.26 -10.04 -8.26
N ASN A 66 23.84 -9.11 -9.13
CA ASN A 66 23.00 -9.42 -10.29
C ASN A 66 23.57 -8.89 -11.60
N LYS A 67 24.54 -9.63 -12.14
CA LYS A 67 25.20 -9.32 -13.42
C LYS A 67 24.21 -9.24 -14.60
N ALA A 68 23.18 -10.09 -14.61
CA ALA A 68 22.19 -10.09 -15.69
C ALA A 68 21.37 -8.80 -15.72
N LEU A 69 20.91 -8.31 -14.56
CA LEU A 69 20.21 -7.02 -14.47
C LEU A 69 21.12 -5.85 -14.82
N ASN A 70 22.38 -5.87 -14.39
CA ASN A 70 23.36 -4.85 -14.77
C ASN A 70 23.58 -4.81 -16.29
N GLN A 71 23.73 -5.97 -16.93
CA GLN A 71 23.85 -6.04 -18.39
C GLN A 71 22.63 -5.48 -19.11
N VAL A 72 21.43 -5.77 -18.63
CA VAL A 72 20.18 -5.20 -19.18
C VAL A 72 20.15 -3.68 -19.01
N ALA A 73 20.51 -3.17 -17.84
CA ALA A 73 20.50 -1.74 -17.53
C ALA A 73 21.56 -0.97 -18.35
N THR A 74 22.80 -1.47 -18.39
CA THR A 74 23.89 -0.92 -19.23
C THR A 74 23.53 -0.96 -20.71
N LYS A 75 22.93 -2.05 -21.20
CA LYS A 75 22.47 -2.12 -22.60
C LYS A 75 21.38 -1.11 -22.89
N ALA A 76 20.46 -0.90 -21.96
CA ALA A 76 19.39 0.08 -22.13
C ALA A 76 19.96 1.50 -22.26
N ILE A 77 20.85 1.90 -21.36
CA ILE A 77 21.42 3.25 -21.38
C ILE A 77 22.34 3.49 -22.58
N ASN A 78 23.16 2.50 -22.98
CA ASN A 78 24.16 2.70 -24.05
C ASN A 78 23.65 2.39 -25.46
N GLN A 79 22.66 1.50 -25.61
CA GLN A 79 22.19 1.10 -26.94
C GLN A 79 20.76 1.56 -27.22
N GLN A 80 19.89 1.52 -26.23
CA GLN A 80 18.48 1.82 -26.46
C GLN A 80 18.25 3.33 -26.58
N VAL A 81 18.91 4.14 -25.76
CA VAL A 81 18.84 5.60 -25.87
C VAL A 81 19.30 6.06 -27.26
N ASP A 82 20.45 5.59 -27.72
CA ASP A 82 20.98 5.90 -29.07
C ASP A 82 20.02 5.49 -30.18
N LYS A 83 19.35 4.34 -30.04
CA LYS A 83 18.29 3.92 -30.97
C LYS A 83 17.10 4.87 -30.96
N VAL A 84 16.72 5.41 -29.80
CA VAL A 84 15.67 6.44 -29.72
C VAL A 84 16.12 7.74 -30.39
N GLN A 85 17.37 8.18 -30.16
CA GLN A 85 17.95 9.35 -30.83
C GLN A 85 17.89 9.19 -32.36
N GLN A 86 18.28 8.02 -32.88
CA GLN A 86 18.18 7.69 -34.31
C GLN A 86 16.74 7.62 -34.81
N ALA A 87 15.82 7.09 -34.01
CA ALA A 87 14.40 7.02 -34.37
C ALA A 87 13.79 8.43 -34.50
N ILE A 88 14.16 9.35 -33.61
CA ILE A 88 13.75 10.76 -33.69
C ILE A 88 14.26 11.40 -34.99
N GLU A 89 15.53 11.18 -35.34
CA GLU A 89 16.12 11.74 -36.56
C GLU A 89 15.50 11.18 -37.84
N LYS A 90 15.10 9.90 -37.83
CA LYS A 90 14.42 9.23 -38.96
C LYS A 90 12.93 9.54 -39.06
N ALA A 91 12.29 10.00 -37.98
CA ALA A 91 10.87 10.32 -37.99
C ALA A 91 10.56 11.46 -38.98
N ASP A 92 9.40 11.35 -39.64
CA ASP A 92 8.86 12.42 -40.48
C ASP A 92 8.23 13.49 -39.59
N LEU A 93 9.10 14.38 -39.09
CA LEU A 93 8.78 15.44 -38.14
C LEU A 93 9.55 16.69 -38.52
N ASP A 94 8.95 17.85 -38.26
CA ASP A 94 9.64 19.12 -38.37
C ASP A 94 10.77 19.25 -37.34
N ASN A 95 11.66 20.22 -37.55
CA ASN A 95 12.83 20.42 -36.70
C ASN A 95 12.46 20.65 -35.22
N ASN A 96 11.39 21.40 -34.93
CA ASN A 96 11.01 21.71 -33.55
C ASN A 96 10.41 20.49 -32.86
N SER A 97 9.63 19.68 -33.58
CA SER A 97 9.12 18.40 -33.05
C SER A 97 10.25 17.42 -32.74
N LYS A 98 11.30 17.32 -33.58
CA LYS A 98 12.49 16.51 -33.27
C LYS A 98 13.22 17.03 -32.02
N ILE A 99 13.43 18.34 -31.93
CA ILE A 99 14.03 18.97 -30.75
C ILE A 99 13.20 18.72 -29.49
N ARG A 100 11.86 18.79 -29.59
CA ARG A 100 10.93 18.46 -28.50
C ARG A 100 11.16 17.04 -27.98
N PHE A 101 11.27 16.04 -28.85
CA PHE A 101 11.52 14.67 -28.40
C PHE A 101 12.94 14.44 -27.88
N LEU A 102 13.98 15.05 -28.46
CA LEU A 102 15.35 14.95 -27.92
C LEU A 102 15.44 15.53 -26.50
N ARG A 103 14.84 16.71 -26.29
CA ARG A 103 14.72 17.31 -24.97
C ARG A 103 13.90 16.43 -24.02
N GLY A 104 12.83 15.79 -24.50
CA GLY A 104 11.99 14.91 -23.67
C GLY A 104 12.74 13.66 -23.22
N LEU A 105 13.57 13.09 -24.09
CA LEU A 105 14.47 11.99 -23.75
C LEU A 105 15.52 12.41 -22.73
N GLN A 106 16.11 13.61 -22.89
CA GLN A 106 17.03 14.18 -21.91
C GLN A 106 16.37 14.31 -20.52
N GLU A 107 15.17 14.91 -20.45
CA GLU A 107 14.40 15.06 -19.21
C GLU A 107 14.08 13.70 -18.58
N LEU A 108 13.65 12.72 -19.39
CA LEU A 108 13.33 11.38 -18.91
C LEU A 108 14.51 10.76 -18.16
N LEU A 109 15.72 10.83 -18.73
CA LEU A 109 16.93 10.29 -18.13
C LEU A 109 17.32 11.02 -16.84
N GLN A 110 17.17 12.35 -16.82
CA GLN A 110 17.41 13.15 -15.62
C GLN A 110 16.42 12.83 -14.50
N ASN A 111 15.13 12.72 -14.81
CA ASN A 111 14.09 12.37 -13.83
C ASN A 111 14.24 10.92 -13.35
N TYR A 112 14.61 10.00 -14.25
CA TYR A 112 14.93 8.63 -13.87
C TYR A 112 16.08 8.58 -12.86
N LYS A 113 17.18 9.30 -13.13
CA LYS A 113 18.31 9.39 -12.20
C LYS A 113 17.87 9.92 -10.83
N THR A 114 17.11 11.01 -10.80
CA THR A 114 16.62 11.61 -9.56
C THR A 114 15.77 10.61 -8.78
N ALA A 115 14.82 9.96 -9.42
CA ALA A 115 13.98 8.92 -8.80
C ALA A 115 14.81 7.73 -8.31
N TYR A 116 15.84 7.33 -9.06
CA TYR A 116 16.71 6.21 -8.67
C TYR A 116 17.51 6.54 -7.41
N LEU A 117 18.09 7.75 -7.34
CA LEU A 117 18.82 8.22 -6.16
C LEU A 117 17.90 8.40 -4.93
N ALA A 118 16.65 8.81 -5.15
CA ALA A 118 15.62 8.89 -4.12
C ALA A 118 15.09 7.50 -3.67
N ARG A 119 15.45 6.43 -4.39
CA ARG A 119 14.94 5.06 -4.21
C ARG A 119 13.47 4.89 -4.55
N ASP A 120 12.91 5.80 -5.34
CA ASP A 120 11.54 5.75 -5.85
C ASP A 120 11.43 4.85 -7.08
N ILE A 121 12.55 4.54 -7.77
CA ILE A 121 12.59 3.60 -8.89
C ILE A 121 13.82 2.71 -8.82
N THR A 122 13.71 1.48 -9.32
CA THR A 122 14.83 0.52 -9.32
C THR A 122 15.59 0.51 -10.64
N GLY A 123 16.88 0.17 -10.58
CA GLY A 123 17.78 0.01 -11.73
C GLY A 123 17.22 -0.84 -12.88
N ALA A 124 16.50 -1.92 -12.53
CA ALA A 124 15.91 -2.88 -13.45
C ALA A 124 14.83 -2.26 -14.35
N LEU A 125 14.24 -1.12 -13.95
CA LEU A 125 13.17 -0.47 -14.70
C LEU A 125 13.69 0.48 -15.79
N LEU A 126 15.01 0.74 -15.88
CA LEU A 126 15.57 1.65 -16.89
C LEU A 126 15.18 1.27 -18.32
N ALA A 127 15.27 -0.03 -18.65
CA ALA A 127 14.88 -0.54 -19.96
C ALA A 127 13.39 -0.31 -20.25
N ASN A 128 12.53 -0.52 -19.26
CA ASN A 128 11.09 -0.25 -19.36
C ASN A 128 10.81 1.25 -19.54
N THR A 129 11.54 2.11 -18.83
CA THR A 129 11.42 3.58 -18.94
C THR A 129 11.74 4.06 -20.34
N ILE A 130 12.90 3.66 -20.89
CA ILE A 130 13.33 4.07 -22.24
C ILE A 130 12.39 3.49 -23.30
N LYS A 131 11.99 2.21 -23.16
CA LYS A 131 11.04 1.59 -24.08
C LYS A 131 9.68 2.30 -24.05
N GLY A 132 9.15 2.55 -22.86
CA GLY A 132 7.86 3.23 -22.69
C GLY A 132 7.86 4.63 -23.28
N TYR A 133 8.98 5.36 -23.20
CA TYR A 133 9.13 6.65 -23.85
C TYR A 133 9.13 6.53 -25.37
N GLN A 134 9.87 5.56 -25.93
CA GLN A 134 9.89 5.30 -27.37
C GLN A 134 8.50 4.95 -27.90
N ASP A 135 7.79 4.06 -27.21
CA ASP A 135 6.41 3.68 -27.56
C ASP A 135 5.45 4.88 -27.42
N GLY A 136 5.63 5.69 -26.37
CA GLY A 136 4.84 6.88 -26.09
C GLY A 136 5.01 7.95 -27.16
N MET A 137 6.25 8.19 -27.58
CA MET A 137 6.58 9.04 -28.72
C MET A 137 5.89 8.54 -29.99
N ALA A 138 5.93 7.24 -30.28
CA ALA A 138 5.31 6.69 -31.48
C ALA A 138 3.78 6.87 -31.52
N LEU A 139 3.10 6.81 -30.36
CA LEU A 139 1.67 7.12 -30.26
C LEU A 139 1.40 8.63 -30.30
N GLN A 140 2.22 9.45 -29.64
CA GLN A 140 2.13 10.91 -29.65
C GLN A 140 2.22 11.47 -31.08
N ILE A 141 3.17 10.99 -31.88
CA ILE A 141 3.34 11.38 -33.29
C ILE A 141 2.08 11.07 -34.10
N LYS A 142 1.39 9.97 -33.76
CA LYS A 142 0.14 9.56 -34.40
C LYS A 142 -1.11 10.18 -33.77
N GLN A 143 -0.96 11.12 -32.83
CA GLN A 143 -2.04 11.74 -32.04
C GLN A 143 -2.94 10.70 -31.35
N ARG A 144 -2.35 9.61 -30.86
CA ARG A 144 -3.06 8.54 -30.14
C ARG A 144 -2.80 8.62 -28.64
N ASP A 145 -3.77 8.14 -27.89
CA ASP A 145 -3.72 8.05 -26.43
C ASP A 145 -2.59 7.11 -25.97
N ILE A 146 -1.72 7.58 -25.07
CA ILE A 146 -0.64 6.76 -24.46
C ILE A 146 -1.07 6.04 -23.18
N SER A 147 -2.33 6.17 -22.74
CA SER A 147 -2.89 5.45 -21.60
C SER A 147 -2.60 3.94 -21.60
N PRO A 148 -2.62 3.21 -22.74
CA PRO A 148 -2.23 1.80 -22.76
C PRO A 148 -0.79 1.56 -22.31
N ILE A 149 0.14 2.48 -22.62
CA ILE A 149 1.55 2.39 -22.22
C ILE A 149 1.69 2.65 -20.72
N LEU A 150 0.98 3.65 -20.20
CA LEU A 150 0.96 3.91 -18.76
C LEU A 150 0.42 2.68 -18.02
N LYS A 151 -0.70 2.11 -18.48
CA LYS A 151 -1.32 0.90 -17.90
C LYS A 151 -0.39 -0.32 -17.94
N ALA A 152 0.38 -0.52 -19.01
CA ALA A 152 1.28 -1.65 -19.17
C ALA A 152 2.55 -1.58 -18.30
N ASN A 153 2.96 -0.38 -17.87
CA ASN A 153 4.16 -0.19 -17.08
C ASN A 153 3.88 -0.14 -15.57
N LYS A 154 4.93 -0.33 -14.76
CA LYS A 154 4.84 -0.15 -13.30
C LYS A 154 4.57 1.33 -12.94
N PRO A 155 4.02 1.64 -11.74
CA PRO A 155 3.63 3.01 -11.37
C PRO A 155 4.77 4.01 -11.54
N GLU A 156 5.99 3.66 -11.14
CA GLU A 156 7.19 4.51 -11.19
C GLU A 156 7.51 4.94 -12.63
N VAL A 157 7.47 3.98 -13.55
CA VAL A 157 7.70 4.23 -14.98
C VAL A 157 6.54 5.02 -15.57
N GLY A 158 5.30 4.68 -15.22
CA GLY A 158 4.11 5.40 -15.66
C GLY A 158 4.16 6.88 -15.29
N THR A 159 4.56 7.20 -14.06
CA THR A 159 4.72 8.56 -13.56
C THR A 159 5.74 9.35 -14.38
N LEU A 160 6.93 8.78 -14.63
CA LEU A 160 7.95 9.43 -15.45
C LEU A 160 7.46 9.74 -16.87
N LEU A 161 6.65 8.84 -17.46
CA LEU A 161 6.10 9.02 -18.80
C LEU A 161 4.96 10.04 -18.84
N ALA A 162 4.05 9.99 -17.88
CA ALA A 162 2.89 10.87 -17.81
C ALA A 162 3.29 12.35 -17.66
N PHE A 163 4.34 12.61 -16.86
CA PHE A 163 4.83 13.96 -16.58
C PHE A 163 5.96 14.42 -17.51
N ASN A 164 6.35 13.61 -18.50
CA ASN A 164 7.37 14.01 -19.46
C ASN A 164 6.85 15.14 -20.36
N PHE A 165 7.60 16.25 -20.48
CA PHE A 165 7.10 17.43 -21.19
C PHE A 165 6.85 17.14 -22.68
N ALA A 166 7.55 16.18 -23.30
CA ALA A 166 7.31 15.86 -24.70
C ALA A 166 5.96 15.16 -24.92
N LEU A 167 5.39 14.56 -23.87
CA LEU A 167 4.12 13.83 -23.88
C LEU A 167 2.97 14.60 -23.20
N LYS A 168 3.25 15.78 -22.61
CA LYS A 168 2.27 16.58 -21.85
C LYS A 168 1.00 16.98 -22.60
N ASP A 169 1.07 17.08 -23.93
CA ASP A 169 -0.06 17.46 -24.79
C ASP A 169 -0.75 16.25 -25.42
N ASN A 170 -0.52 15.05 -24.89
CA ASN A 170 -1.16 13.84 -25.41
C ASN A 170 -2.69 13.92 -25.26
N VAL A 171 -3.41 13.32 -26.20
CA VAL A 171 -4.88 13.31 -26.23
C VAL A 171 -5.51 12.66 -24.99
N GLY A 172 -4.82 11.75 -24.30
CA GLY A 172 -5.29 11.10 -23.07
C GLY A 172 -4.86 11.78 -21.77
N LYS A 173 -4.16 12.92 -21.82
CA LYS A 173 -3.48 13.53 -20.65
C LYS A 173 -4.40 13.71 -19.43
N ASP A 174 -5.67 14.05 -19.65
CA ASP A 174 -6.63 14.32 -18.58
C ASP A 174 -6.94 13.06 -17.75
N HIS A 175 -6.62 11.87 -18.28
CA HIS A 175 -6.88 10.58 -17.62
C HIS A 175 -5.62 9.98 -16.99
N PHE A 176 -4.43 10.55 -17.21
CA PHE A 176 -3.18 9.96 -16.74
C PHE A 176 -3.12 9.91 -15.22
N GLN A 177 -3.53 10.98 -14.55
CA GLN A 177 -3.56 11.02 -13.09
C GLN A 177 -4.42 9.89 -12.52
N TYR A 178 -5.59 9.62 -13.11
CA TYR A 178 -6.47 8.53 -12.66
C TYR A 178 -5.84 7.14 -12.86
N ILE A 179 -5.10 6.94 -13.96
CA ILE A 179 -4.36 5.68 -14.18
C ILE A 179 -3.27 5.50 -13.13
N LEU A 180 -2.53 6.56 -12.82
CA LEU A 180 -1.45 6.52 -11.82
C LEU A 180 -2.00 6.32 -10.41
N LEU A 181 -3.07 7.02 -10.04
CA LEU A 181 -3.75 6.84 -8.75
C LEU A 181 -4.26 5.40 -8.58
N GLY A 182 -4.90 4.84 -9.61
CA GLY A 182 -5.36 3.45 -9.56
C GLY A 182 -4.22 2.45 -9.33
N LYS A 183 -3.05 2.71 -9.94
CA LYS A 183 -1.84 1.91 -9.75
C LYS A 183 -1.24 2.06 -8.36
N GLU A 184 -1.19 3.28 -7.84
CA GLU A 184 -0.69 3.59 -6.51
C GLU A 184 -1.53 2.89 -5.43
N ILE A 185 -2.86 2.95 -5.56
CA ILE A 185 -3.79 2.26 -4.67
C ILE A 185 -3.60 0.74 -4.73
N HIS A 186 -3.38 0.19 -5.92
CA HIS A 186 -3.12 -1.25 -6.08
C HIS A 186 -1.80 -1.68 -5.41
N ALA A 187 -0.74 -0.88 -5.55
CA ALA A 187 0.55 -1.14 -4.93
C ALA A 187 0.53 -0.95 -3.40
N HIS A 188 -0.30 -0.02 -2.90
CA HIS A 188 -0.38 0.36 -1.50
C HIS A 188 -1.82 0.34 -0.95
N PRO A 189 -2.47 -0.85 -0.87
CA PRO A 189 -3.89 -0.95 -0.53
C PRO A 189 -4.22 -0.38 0.85
N ARG A 190 -3.29 -0.40 1.81
CA ARG A 190 -3.48 0.21 3.14
C ARG A 190 -3.59 1.74 3.11
N LYS A 191 -3.10 2.39 2.05
CA LYS A 191 -3.21 3.84 1.85
C LYS A 191 -4.41 4.22 0.99
N ALA A 192 -5.23 3.26 0.55
CA ALA A 192 -6.28 3.50 -0.43
C ALA A 192 -7.25 4.61 0.01
N LEU A 193 -7.82 4.51 1.22
CA LEU A 193 -8.75 5.53 1.72
C LEU A 193 -8.10 6.90 1.88
N TYR A 194 -6.83 6.96 2.29
CA TYR A 194 -6.08 8.21 2.36
C TYR A 194 -5.88 8.81 0.96
N ILE A 195 -5.47 8.01 -0.03
CA ILE A 195 -5.29 8.48 -1.41
C ILE A 195 -6.63 8.99 -1.97
N LEU A 196 -7.72 8.24 -1.79
CA LEU A 196 -9.05 8.65 -2.22
C LEU A 196 -9.50 9.94 -1.54
N SER A 197 -9.19 10.15 -0.25
CA SER A 197 -9.59 11.38 0.46
C SER A 197 -8.88 12.62 -0.06
N GLN A 198 -7.69 12.45 -0.65
CA GLN A 198 -6.95 13.54 -1.32
C GLN A 198 -7.36 13.73 -2.79
N ASN A 199 -8.14 12.80 -3.37
CA ASN A 199 -8.48 12.77 -4.80
C ASN A 199 -9.98 12.44 -4.99
N ASN A 200 -10.86 13.30 -4.45
CA ASN A 200 -12.30 13.03 -4.36
C ASN A 200 -13.02 13.01 -5.73
N ASP A 201 -12.37 13.48 -6.80
CA ASP A 201 -12.87 13.45 -8.17
C ASP A 201 -12.50 12.15 -8.91
N PHE A 202 -11.79 11.22 -8.26
CA PHE A 202 -11.34 9.99 -8.89
C PHE A 202 -12.54 9.14 -9.35
N PRO A 203 -12.70 8.87 -10.66
CA PRO A 203 -13.93 8.27 -11.21
C PRO A 203 -14.28 6.88 -10.68
N ALA A 204 -13.28 6.12 -10.18
CA ALA A 204 -13.50 4.77 -9.67
C ALA A 204 -13.66 4.72 -8.13
N THR A 205 -13.87 5.86 -7.46
CA THR A 205 -13.99 5.93 -6.00
C THR A 205 -15.04 4.98 -5.44
N ASP A 206 -16.25 4.95 -6.00
CA ASP A 206 -17.33 4.07 -5.52
C ASP A 206 -16.97 2.58 -5.61
N SER A 207 -16.37 2.18 -6.73
CA SER A 207 -15.90 0.80 -6.92
C SER A 207 -14.79 0.44 -5.94
N MET A 208 -13.87 1.36 -5.68
CA MET A 208 -12.78 1.14 -4.72
C MET A 208 -13.28 1.05 -3.29
N VAL A 209 -14.17 1.95 -2.87
CA VAL A 209 -14.81 1.92 -1.56
C VAL A 209 -15.53 0.58 -1.33
N SER A 210 -16.22 0.06 -2.35
CA SER A 210 -16.90 -1.24 -2.28
C SER A 210 -15.93 -2.42 -2.08
N VAL A 211 -14.75 -2.36 -2.71
CA VAL A 211 -13.69 -3.37 -2.50
C VAL A 211 -13.06 -3.24 -1.12
N ILE A 212 -12.83 -2.01 -0.65
CA ILE A 212 -12.25 -1.74 0.67
C ILE A 212 -13.19 -2.23 1.78
N ALA A 213 -14.50 -2.02 1.65
CA ALA A 213 -15.50 -2.47 2.62
C ALA A 213 -15.39 -3.96 2.98
N ARG A 214 -15.02 -4.79 1.99
CA ARG A 214 -14.89 -6.25 2.14
C ARG A 214 -13.56 -6.69 2.74
N LYS A 215 -12.57 -5.80 2.79
CA LYS A 215 -11.20 -6.09 3.26
C LYS A 215 -10.87 -5.40 4.58
N ASP A 216 -11.45 -4.22 4.79
CA ASP A 216 -11.15 -3.34 5.91
C ASP A 216 -12.38 -2.48 6.24
N ALA A 217 -13.43 -3.14 6.74
CA ALA A 217 -14.66 -2.47 7.15
C ALA A 217 -14.43 -1.48 8.30
N GLY A 218 -13.43 -1.74 9.15
CA GLY A 218 -13.04 -0.87 10.26
C GLY A 218 -12.55 0.49 9.80
N SER A 219 -11.54 0.52 8.90
CA SER A 219 -11.06 1.80 8.37
C SER A 219 -12.15 2.53 7.58
N LEU A 220 -12.99 1.78 6.85
CA LEU A 220 -14.10 2.41 6.12
C LEU A 220 -15.13 3.05 7.07
N TYR A 221 -15.44 2.39 8.19
CA TYR A 221 -16.29 2.91 9.25
C TYR A 221 -15.76 4.25 9.79
N ASP A 222 -14.46 4.34 10.07
CA ASP A 222 -13.85 5.57 10.59
C ASP A 222 -13.99 6.74 9.60
N TYR A 223 -13.74 6.49 8.31
CA TYR A 223 -13.93 7.50 7.27
C TYR A 223 -15.41 7.88 7.11
N ALA A 224 -16.33 6.92 7.17
CA ALA A 224 -17.76 7.15 7.05
C ALA A 224 -18.33 8.04 8.16
N GLY A 225 -17.75 7.97 9.37
CA GLY A 225 -18.10 8.84 10.50
C GLY A 225 -17.53 10.26 10.42
N SER A 226 -16.60 10.53 9.50
CA SER A 226 -15.94 11.83 9.35
C SER A 226 -16.76 12.83 8.53
N THR A 227 -16.49 14.13 8.68
CA THR A 227 -17.10 15.22 7.88
C THR A 227 -16.32 15.53 6.59
N THR A 228 -15.50 14.60 6.13
CA THR A 228 -14.67 14.79 4.92
C THR A 228 -15.46 14.51 3.65
N PRO A 229 -15.06 15.07 2.48
CA PRO A 229 -15.71 14.77 1.21
C PRO A 229 -15.78 13.27 0.89
N LEU A 230 -14.73 12.50 1.23
CA LEU A 230 -14.76 11.04 1.11
C LEU A 230 -15.78 10.39 2.06
N GLY A 231 -15.89 10.88 3.30
CA GLY A 231 -16.96 10.45 4.21
C GLY A 231 -18.35 10.67 3.63
N GLU A 232 -18.59 11.84 3.00
CA GLU A 232 -19.82 12.14 2.26
C GLU A 232 -20.08 11.14 1.13
N ILE A 233 -19.05 10.79 0.34
CA ILE A 233 -19.15 9.81 -0.76
C ILE A 233 -19.52 8.43 -0.20
N ILE A 234 -18.83 7.98 0.86
CA ILE A 234 -19.09 6.69 1.52
C ILE A 234 -20.54 6.63 2.01
N ARG A 235 -21.03 7.68 2.67
CA ARG A 235 -22.42 7.74 3.17
C ARG A 235 -23.49 7.74 2.06
N LYS A 236 -23.14 8.20 0.86
CA LYS A 236 -24.05 8.21 -0.31
C LYS A 236 -23.93 6.98 -1.20
N SER A 237 -23.02 6.06 -0.87
CA SER A 237 -22.80 4.85 -1.66
C SER A 237 -24.06 4.00 -1.76
N GLN A 238 -24.25 3.41 -2.94
CA GLN A 238 -25.33 2.47 -3.25
C GLN A 238 -24.92 1.00 -3.00
N ASP A 239 -23.64 0.74 -2.68
CA ASP A 239 -23.22 -0.61 -2.30
C ASP A 239 -23.85 -0.98 -0.93
N PRO A 240 -24.55 -2.12 -0.80
CA PRO A 240 -25.27 -2.46 0.43
C PRO A 240 -24.38 -2.58 1.67
N LEU A 241 -23.16 -3.11 1.52
CA LEU A 241 -22.23 -3.27 2.64
C LEU A 241 -21.66 -1.92 3.05
N VAL A 242 -21.26 -1.10 2.08
CA VAL A 242 -20.77 0.27 2.33
C VAL A 242 -21.86 1.09 3.03
N ASN A 243 -23.10 1.02 2.53
CA ASN A 243 -24.23 1.72 3.11
C ASN A 243 -24.52 1.27 4.55
N LEU A 244 -24.46 -0.03 4.82
CA LEU A 244 -24.62 -0.56 6.18
C LEU A 244 -23.54 -0.03 7.12
N ILE A 245 -22.26 -0.11 6.73
CA ILE A 245 -21.13 0.42 7.50
C ILE A 245 -21.33 1.92 7.77
N ALA A 246 -21.73 2.68 6.76
CA ALA A 246 -21.98 4.11 6.89
C ALA A 246 -23.13 4.43 7.87
N ARG A 247 -24.23 3.68 7.79
CA ARG A 247 -25.36 3.82 8.73
C ARG A 247 -24.94 3.53 10.17
N MET A 248 -24.08 2.53 10.38
CA MET A 248 -23.54 2.20 11.69
C MET A 248 -22.60 3.32 12.18
N ALA A 249 -21.74 3.86 11.32
CA ALA A 249 -20.81 4.94 11.63
C ALA A 249 -21.48 6.24 12.07
N THR A 250 -22.72 6.48 11.66
CA THR A 250 -23.51 7.64 12.07
C THR A 250 -24.66 7.29 13.02
N ALA A 251 -24.73 6.06 13.54
CA ALA A 251 -25.84 5.62 14.36
C ALA A 251 -25.76 6.21 15.77
N HIS A 252 -26.83 6.89 16.21
CA HIS A 252 -26.95 7.37 17.58
C HIS A 252 -27.98 6.55 18.38
N ASP A 253 -27.79 6.47 19.70
CA ASP A 253 -28.80 5.96 20.62
C ASP A 253 -29.85 7.04 20.95
N ALA A 254 -30.84 6.68 21.78
CA ALA A 254 -31.93 7.58 22.17
C ALA A 254 -31.45 8.83 22.94
N SER A 255 -30.25 8.80 23.52
CA SER A 255 -29.65 9.95 24.20
C SER A 255 -28.84 10.86 23.27
N GLY A 256 -28.72 10.49 21.99
CA GLY A 256 -27.92 11.20 21.00
C GLY A 256 -26.43 10.82 21.02
N LYS A 257 -26.03 9.79 21.78
CA LYS A 257 -24.65 9.31 21.83
C LYS A 257 -24.38 8.34 20.69
N LEU A 258 -23.17 8.40 20.13
CA LEU A 258 -22.73 7.48 19.09
C LEU A 258 -22.80 6.01 19.58
N SER A 259 -23.56 5.21 18.85
CA SER A 259 -23.84 3.79 19.11
C SER A 259 -23.17 2.85 18.10
N GLY A 260 -22.59 3.39 17.03
CA GLY A 260 -21.86 2.63 16.00
C GLY A 260 -20.83 1.62 16.56
N PRO A 261 -19.99 2.01 17.55
CA PRO A 261 -19.01 1.08 18.12
C PRO A 261 -19.64 -0.12 18.85
N GLN A 262 -20.91 -0.04 19.25
CA GLN A 262 -21.69 -1.12 19.84
C GLN A 262 -22.38 -1.98 18.78
N LEU A 263 -22.54 -1.47 17.56
CA LEU A 263 -23.18 -2.18 16.45
C LEU A 263 -22.16 -2.92 15.58
N MET A 264 -20.98 -2.33 15.36
CA MET A 264 -19.93 -2.88 14.49
C MET A 264 -19.53 -4.33 14.73
N PRO A 265 -19.48 -4.85 15.98
CA PRO A 265 -19.21 -6.26 16.22
C PRO A 265 -20.09 -7.23 15.43
N PHE A 266 -21.32 -6.83 15.11
CA PHE A 266 -22.34 -7.68 14.49
C PHE A 266 -22.48 -7.47 12.98
N LEU A 267 -21.52 -6.81 12.32
CA LEU A 267 -21.61 -6.44 10.90
C LEU A 267 -21.99 -7.63 10.00
N ASP A 268 -21.32 -8.77 10.14
CA ASP A 268 -21.59 -9.97 9.33
C ASP A 268 -22.97 -10.57 9.63
N ASP A 269 -23.39 -10.60 10.89
CA ASP A 269 -24.69 -11.15 11.27
C ASP A 269 -25.86 -10.27 10.82
N ILE A 270 -25.66 -8.95 10.79
CA ILE A 270 -26.62 -7.99 10.21
C ILE A 270 -26.67 -8.16 8.69
N LEU A 271 -25.51 -8.26 8.04
CA LEU A 271 -25.44 -8.46 6.59
C LEU A 271 -26.10 -9.78 6.15
N ALA A 272 -25.97 -10.83 6.96
CA ALA A 272 -26.60 -12.13 6.74
C ALA A 272 -28.10 -12.16 7.13
N GLY A 273 -28.65 -11.08 7.68
CA GLY A 273 -30.05 -11.00 8.11
C GLY A 273 -30.38 -11.86 9.33
N LYS A 274 -29.39 -12.27 10.13
CA LYS A 274 -29.60 -13.06 11.35
C LYS A 274 -30.07 -12.21 12.52
N ILE A 275 -29.64 -10.96 12.56
CA ILE A 275 -30.02 -9.97 13.56
C ILE A 275 -30.14 -8.61 12.89
N ASP A 276 -31.07 -7.75 13.34
CA ASP A 276 -31.16 -6.38 12.87
C ASP A 276 -30.63 -5.36 13.91
N LEU A 277 -30.48 -4.11 13.48
CA LEU A 277 -29.96 -3.02 14.32
C LEU A 277 -30.84 -2.76 15.55
N ASP A 278 -32.15 -2.92 15.45
CA ASP A 278 -33.08 -2.60 16.53
C ASP A 278 -33.11 -3.71 17.59
N GLN A 279 -32.95 -4.97 17.17
CA GLN A 279 -32.73 -6.11 18.08
C GLN A 279 -31.46 -5.91 18.91
N ILE A 280 -30.36 -5.45 18.31
CA ILE A 280 -29.12 -5.14 19.04
C ILE A 280 -29.35 -3.98 20.00
N ARG A 281 -29.98 -2.89 19.54
CA ARG A 281 -30.31 -1.72 20.39
C ARG A 281 -31.15 -2.11 21.60
N GLY A 282 -32.10 -3.01 21.43
CA GLY A 282 -32.96 -3.50 22.52
C GLY A 282 -32.21 -4.23 23.65
N VAL A 283 -30.95 -4.61 23.46
CA VAL A 283 -30.12 -5.24 24.49
C VAL A 283 -28.98 -4.36 25.02
N LEU A 284 -28.71 -3.19 24.42
CA LEU A 284 -27.56 -2.35 24.78
C LEU A 284 -27.59 -1.85 26.24
N ASP A 285 -28.78 -1.57 26.77
CA ASP A 285 -28.94 -1.13 28.18
C ASP A 285 -28.75 -2.28 29.18
N ASN A 286 -28.72 -3.53 28.70
CA ASN A 286 -28.48 -4.70 29.53
C ASN A 286 -27.12 -5.32 29.21
N GLN A 287 -26.10 -4.89 29.96
CA GLN A 287 -24.71 -5.32 29.77
C GLN A 287 -24.53 -6.85 29.81
N VAL A 288 -25.35 -7.59 30.56
CA VAL A 288 -25.30 -9.06 30.56
C VAL A 288 -25.82 -9.65 29.26
N LYS A 289 -26.98 -9.17 28.76
CA LYS A 289 -27.53 -9.63 27.47
C LYS A 289 -26.61 -9.25 26.32
N TYR A 290 -26.08 -8.02 26.34
CA TYR A 290 -25.15 -7.54 25.33
C TYR A 290 -23.85 -8.36 25.31
N TYR A 291 -23.27 -8.65 26.47
CA TYR A 291 -22.08 -9.50 26.56
C TYR A 291 -22.33 -10.90 25.99
N LYS A 292 -23.46 -11.53 26.32
CA LYS A 292 -23.84 -12.84 25.76
C LYS A 292 -24.00 -12.81 24.25
N LEU A 293 -24.55 -11.72 23.70
CA LEU A 293 -24.67 -11.54 22.25
C LEU A 293 -23.29 -11.43 21.59
N LEU A 294 -22.35 -10.72 22.20
CA LEU A 294 -20.95 -10.66 21.73
C LEU A 294 -20.29 -12.05 21.75
N VAL A 295 -20.49 -12.83 22.81
CA VAL A 295 -19.98 -14.21 22.91
C VAL A 295 -20.55 -15.10 21.79
N GLN A 296 -21.84 -15.00 21.50
CA GLN A 296 -22.45 -15.75 20.40
C GLN A 296 -21.87 -15.36 19.03
N THR A 297 -21.58 -14.07 18.85
CA THR A 297 -20.98 -13.54 17.62
C THR A 297 -19.54 -14.02 17.46
N GLU A 298 -18.75 -14.04 18.54
CA GLU A 298 -17.39 -14.60 18.54
C GLU A 298 -17.38 -16.08 18.17
N ILE A 299 -18.31 -16.87 18.70
CA ILE A 299 -18.46 -18.29 18.33
C ILE A 299 -18.76 -18.42 16.83
N HIS A 300 -19.64 -17.57 16.30
CA HIS A 300 -19.95 -17.56 14.88
C HIS A 300 -18.73 -17.18 14.02
N TYR A 301 -17.98 -16.14 14.41
CA TYR A 301 -16.78 -15.73 13.67
C TYR A 301 -15.68 -16.79 13.74
N ALA A 302 -15.52 -17.45 14.88
CA ALA A 302 -14.61 -18.58 14.99
C ALA A 302 -15.00 -19.73 14.04
N ALA A 303 -16.30 -20.03 13.90
CA ALA A 303 -16.79 -21.02 12.94
C ALA A 303 -16.54 -20.60 11.47
N MET A 304 -16.74 -19.32 11.14
CA MET A 304 -16.39 -18.77 9.80
C MET A 304 -14.90 -19.01 9.48
N LEU A 305 -14.01 -18.70 10.42
CA LEU A 305 -12.57 -18.91 10.27
C LEU A 305 -12.22 -20.40 10.07
N GLN A 306 -12.88 -21.31 10.79
CA GLN A 306 -12.73 -22.76 10.59
C GLN A 306 -13.12 -23.20 9.16
N HIS A 307 -14.10 -22.52 8.55
CA HIS A 307 -14.52 -22.73 7.17
C HIS A 307 -13.72 -21.92 6.14
N LYS A 308 -12.61 -21.28 6.54
CA LYS A 308 -11.75 -20.41 5.70
C LYS A 308 -12.48 -19.18 5.15
N ASP A 309 -13.54 -18.74 5.82
CA ASP A 309 -14.20 -17.47 5.56
C ASP A 309 -13.57 -16.35 6.42
N THR A 310 -13.76 -15.10 6.03
CA THR A 310 -13.13 -13.93 6.68
C THR A 310 -14.22 -13.01 7.26
N PRO A 311 -14.40 -12.96 8.60
CA PRO A 311 -15.32 -12.03 9.22
C PRO A 311 -14.92 -10.58 8.98
N LEU A 312 -15.88 -9.72 8.63
CA LEU A 312 -15.66 -8.33 8.24
C LEU A 312 -15.27 -7.42 9.41
N ALA A 313 -15.72 -7.75 10.63
CA ALA A 313 -15.52 -6.93 11.83
C ALA A 313 -14.89 -7.69 13.00
N LEU A 314 -14.02 -8.68 12.73
CA LEU A 314 -13.40 -9.54 13.75
C LEU A 314 -12.71 -8.72 14.85
N GLN A 315 -11.87 -7.76 14.46
CA GLN A 315 -11.12 -6.93 15.41
C GLN A 315 -12.06 -6.12 16.30
N GLN A 316 -13.04 -5.43 15.70
CA GLN A 316 -14.01 -4.62 16.44
C GLN A 316 -14.85 -5.46 17.41
N MET A 317 -15.17 -6.69 17.01
CA MET A 317 -15.89 -7.64 17.85
C MET A 317 -15.05 -8.10 19.05
N GLN A 318 -13.79 -8.50 18.82
CA GLN A 318 -12.87 -8.92 19.88
C GLN A 318 -12.57 -7.80 20.87
N ASP A 319 -12.25 -6.60 20.37
CA ASP A 319 -12.00 -5.41 21.20
C ASP A 319 -13.23 -5.09 22.08
N ARG A 320 -14.44 -5.22 21.50
CA ARG A 320 -15.68 -4.96 22.23
C ARG A 320 -15.96 -6.04 23.26
N LEU A 321 -15.79 -7.31 22.92
CA LEU A 321 -15.97 -8.44 23.83
C LEU A 321 -15.05 -8.30 25.05
N HIS A 322 -13.78 -7.98 24.83
CA HIS A 322 -12.79 -7.70 25.86
C HIS A 322 -13.22 -6.54 26.76
N ALA A 323 -13.50 -5.38 26.17
CA ALA A 323 -13.84 -4.18 26.92
C ALA A 323 -15.12 -4.36 27.76
N VAL A 324 -16.15 -5.01 27.22
CA VAL A 324 -17.40 -5.27 27.95
C VAL A 324 -17.17 -6.30 29.05
N GLY A 325 -16.40 -7.37 28.78
CA GLY A 325 -16.05 -8.40 29.75
C GLY A 325 -15.36 -7.81 30.98
N ILE A 326 -14.35 -6.96 30.74
CA ILE A 326 -13.61 -6.29 31.80
C ILE A 326 -14.51 -5.36 32.61
N ASN A 327 -15.17 -4.43 31.93
CA ASN A 327 -15.89 -3.35 32.60
C ASN A 327 -17.13 -3.86 33.35
N THR A 328 -17.78 -4.89 32.83
CA THR A 328 -19.02 -5.42 33.42
C THR A 328 -18.75 -6.44 34.52
N PHE A 329 -17.72 -7.28 34.35
CA PHE A 329 -17.51 -8.44 35.21
C PHE A 329 -16.17 -8.39 35.96
N ILE A 330 -15.03 -8.34 35.25
CA ILE A 330 -13.71 -8.52 35.88
C ILE A 330 -13.41 -7.42 36.90
N ASN A 331 -13.58 -6.15 36.53
CA ASN A 331 -13.33 -5.03 37.43
C ASN A 331 -14.20 -5.10 38.69
N LYS A 332 -15.44 -5.57 38.55
CA LYS A 332 -16.35 -5.76 39.68
C LYS A 332 -15.90 -6.90 40.60
N VAL A 333 -15.48 -8.04 40.04
CA VAL A 333 -14.99 -9.18 40.83
C VAL A 333 -13.68 -8.83 41.54
N ASN A 334 -12.75 -8.16 40.85
CA ASN A 334 -11.48 -7.70 41.43
C ASN A 334 -11.71 -6.64 42.51
N GLY A 335 -12.58 -5.66 42.27
CA GLY A 335 -12.89 -4.59 43.22
C GLY A 335 -13.56 -5.09 44.51
N LEU A 336 -14.22 -6.26 44.46
CA LEU A 336 -14.88 -6.87 45.62
C LEU A 336 -14.02 -7.95 46.30
N HIS A 337 -12.69 -7.91 46.17
CA HIS A 337 -11.80 -8.97 46.64
C HIS A 337 -11.82 -9.21 48.17
N GLU A 338 -12.19 -8.21 48.96
CA GLU A 338 -12.35 -8.32 50.42
C GLU A 338 -13.76 -8.73 50.85
N ARG A 339 -14.72 -8.83 49.93
CA ARG A 339 -16.12 -9.16 50.24
C ARG A 339 -16.34 -10.67 50.21
N SER A 340 -17.44 -11.10 50.81
CA SER A 340 -17.84 -12.51 50.76
C SER A 340 -18.03 -12.99 49.31
N ASN A 341 -17.73 -14.26 49.06
CA ASN A 341 -17.80 -14.84 47.72
C ASN A 341 -19.19 -14.72 47.08
N SER A 342 -20.27 -14.80 47.87
CA SER A 342 -21.64 -14.65 47.39
C SER A 342 -21.90 -13.27 46.79
N VAL A 343 -21.25 -12.23 47.34
CA VAL A 343 -21.33 -10.84 46.86
C VAL A 343 -20.32 -10.61 45.73
N ARG A 344 -19.06 -11.01 45.92
CA ARG A 344 -17.95 -10.82 44.96
C ARG A 344 -18.28 -11.37 43.57
N TYR A 345 -18.82 -12.58 43.50
CA TYR A 345 -19.10 -13.26 42.24
C TYR A 345 -20.57 -13.15 41.78
N ALA A 346 -21.39 -12.32 42.44
CA ALA A 346 -22.82 -12.22 42.13
C ALA A 346 -23.10 -11.83 40.67
N CYS A 347 -22.26 -10.97 40.08
CA CYS A 347 -22.40 -10.53 38.68
C CYS A 347 -22.19 -11.65 37.65
N LEU A 348 -21.52 -12.75 38.03
CA LEU A 348 -21.24 -13.89 37.14
C LEU A 348 -22.37 -14.92 37.13
N ARG A 349 -23.31 -14.86 38.09
CA ARG A 349 -24.41 -15.85 38.19
C ARG A 349 -25.22 -16.01 36.90
N PRO A 350 -25.56 -14.92 36.17
CA PRO A 350 -26.32 -15.02 34.93
C PRO A 350 -25.53 -15.64 33.77
N LEU A 351 -24.19 -15.71 33.84
CA LEU A 351 -23.34 -16.22 32.77
C LEU A 351 -23.40 -17.75 32.72
N SER A 352 -23.41 -18.31 31.52
CA SER A 352 -23.27 -19.75 31.28
C SER A 352 -21.80 -20.18 31.39
N ALA A 353 -21.53 -21.48 31.24
CA ALA A 353 -20.16 -21.96 31.15
C ALA A 353 -19.43 -21.34 29.94
N ILE A 354 -20.06 -21.29 28.76
CA ILE A 354 -19.41 -20.73 27.57
C ILE A 354 -19.13 -19.22 27.72
N ASP A 355 -20.05 -18.48 28.34
CA ASP A 355 -19.83 -17.05 28.62
C ASP A 355 -18.62 -16.85 29.55
N LEU A 356 -18.46 -17.68 30.58
CA LEU A 356 -17.32 -17.61 31.50
C LEU A 356 -16.01 -18.03 30.84
N TYR A 357 -16.05 -19.00 29.92
CA TYR A 357 -14.88 -19.37 29.13
C TYR A 357 -14.37 -18.17 28.33
N TYR A 358 -15.26 -17.51 27.57
CA TYR A 358 -14.89 -16.33 26.80
C TYR A 358 -14.46 -15.16 27.67
N LEU A 359 -15.04 -15.01 28.87
CA LEU A 359 -14.60 -14.00 29.84
C LEU A 359 -13.16 -14.24 30.32
N ILE A 360 -12.80 -15.50 30.56
CA ILE A 360 -11.45 -15.85 31.01
C ILE A 360 -10.43 -15.61 29.90
N VAL A 361 -10.65 -16.19 28.73
CA VAL A 361 -9.63 -16.19 27.66
C VAL A 361 -9.42 -14.81 27.05
N ASN A 362 -10.45 -13.95 27.06
CA ASN A 362 -10.29 -12.59 26.56
C ASN A 362 -9.69 -11.66 27.61
N SER A 363 -9.84 -11.92 28.92
CA SER A 363 -9.42 -10.99 29.99
C SER A 363 -8.31 -11.53 30.89
N GLU A 364 -7.45 -12.39 30.36
CA GLU A 364 -6.45 -13.11 31.17
C GLU A 364 -5.47 -12.18 31.91
N LEU A 365 -5.13 -11.04 31.31
CA LEU A 365 -4.16 -10.09 31.85
C LEU A 365 -4.76 -9.23 32.97
N GLU A 366 -6.08 -9.12 33.03
CA GLU A 366 -6.79 -8.24 33.95
C GLU A 366 -7.37 -8.98 35.17
N ILE A 367 -7.41 -10.31 35.16
CA ILE A 367 -7.96 -11.10 36.27
C ILE A 367 -6.90 -11.25 37.36
N TYR A 368 -7.23 -10.83 38.60
CA TYR A 368 -6.37 -11.13 39.75
C TYR A 368 -6.29 -12.64 39.97
N THR A 369 -5.12 -13.14 40.39
CA THR A 369 -4.95 -14.57 40.73
C THR A 369 -6.01 -15.06 41.73
N SER A 370 -6.33 -14.24 42.74
CA SER A 370 -7.37 -14.51 43.75
C SER A 370 -8.81 -14.39 43.22
N SER A 371 -9.03 -13.74 42.09
CA SER A 371 -10.31 -13.71 41.38
C SER A 371 -10.47 -14.91 40.46
N TYR A 372 -9.36 -15.34 39.84
CA TYR A 372 -9.33 -16.51 38.95
C TYR A 372 -9.65 -17.79 39.72
N ILE A 373 -8.92 -18.03 40.83
CA ILE A 373 -9.12 -19.16 41.75
C ILE A 373 -9.14 -18.61 43.18
N ASN A 374 -10.19 -18.95 43.93
CA ASN A 374 -10.36 -18.57 45.33
C ASN A 374 -10.74 -19.78 46.19
N GLY A 375 -9.74 -20.45 46.75
CA GLY A 375 -9.92 -21.70 47.49
C GLY A 375 -10.41 -22.83 46.58
N LYS A 376 -11.08 -23.82 47.16
CA LYS A 376 -11.53 -25.02 46.44
C LYS A 376 -12.79 -24.78 45.61
N ASP A 377 -13.67 -23.89 46.07
CA ASP A 377 -15.06 -23.82 45.61
C ASP A 377 -15.43 -22.53 44.87
N TYR A 378 -14.53 -21.53 44.85
CA TYR A 378 -14.80 -20.21 44.26
C TYR A 378 -13.66 -19.73 43.36
N GLY A 379 -13.93 -18.71 42.57
CA GLY A 379 -13.08 -18.23 41.48
C GLY A 379 -13.82 -18.32 40.14
N ILE A 380 -13.47 -17.44 39.21
CA ILE A 380 -14.08 -17.41 37.87
C ILE A 380 -13.89 -18.78 37.18
N TYR A 381 -12.71 -19.38 37.33
CA TYR A 381 -12.39 -20.73 36.82
C TYR A 381 -13.25 -21.81 37.48
N ASN A 382 -13.38 -21.82 38.81
CA ASN A 382 -14.18 -22.81 39.51
C ASN A 382 -15.67 -22.72 39.13
N LEU A 383 -16.19 -21.50 38.96
CA LEU A 383 -17.58 -21.27 38.53
C LEU A 383 -17.85 -21.73 37.10
N LEU A 384 -16.87 -21.58 36.19
CA LEU A 384 -16.93 -22.15 34.85
C LEU A 384 -17.18 -23.66 34.92
N TRP A 385 -16.35 -24.40 35.65
CA TRP A 385 -16.45 -25.86 35.75
C TRP A 385 -17.73 -26.32 36.45
N GLN A 386 -18.14 -25.64 37.51
CA GLN A 386 -19.41 -25.95 38.17
C GLN A 386 -20.61 -25.79 37.23
N LYS A 387 -20.60 -24.79 36.35
CA LYS A 387 -21.66 -24.60 35.35
C LYS A 387 -21.54 -25.58 34.19
N LEU A 388 -20.33 -25.95 33.79
CA LEU A 388 -20.11 -26.93 32.73
C LEU A 388 -20.61 -28.31 33.15
N VAL A 389 -20.25 -28.78 34.35
CA VAL A 389 -20.71 -30.08 34.89
C VAL A 389 -22.23 -30.15 34.97
N LYS A 390 -22.88 -29.04 35.37
CA LYS A 390 -24.35 -28.96 35.42
C LYS A 390 -25.01 -28.94 34.04
N ALA A 391 -24.30 -28.54 33.00
CA ALA A 391 -24.81 -28.46 31.63
C ALA A 391 -24.64 -29.79 30.85
N LEU A 392 -23.79 -30.71 31.33
CA LEU A 392 -23.61 -32.02 30.72
C LEU A 392 -24.78 -32.95 31.10
N PRO A 393 -25.33 -33.73 30.14
CA PRO A 393 -26.36 -34.72 30.45
C PRO A 393 -25.79 -35.80 31.38
N ALA A 394 -26.58 -36.23 32.37
CA ALA A 394 -26.18 -37.19 33.40
C ALA A 394 -25.76 -38.58 32.88
N THR A 395 -25.91 -38.84 31.58
CA THR A 395 -25.55 -40.10 30.91
C THR A 395 -24.19 -40.07 30.19
N ALA A 396 -23.40 -39.00 30.35
CA ALA A 396 -22.09 -38.85 29.72
C ALA A 396 -20.89 -39.30 30.58
N CYS A 397 -21.12 -40.05 31.67
CA CYS A 397 -20.07 -40.65 32.50
C CYS A 397 -20.13 -42.17 32.49
#